data_AF-F7UUD6-F1
#
_entry.id   AF-F7UUD6-F1
#
_cell.length_a   1.000
_cell.length_b   1.000
_cell.length_c   1.000
_cell.angle_alpha   90.00
_cell.angle_beta   90.00
_cell.angle_gamma   90.00
#
_symmetry.space_group_name_H-M   'P 1'
#
loop_
_entity.id
_entity.type
_entity.pdbx_description
1 polymer ?
#
loop_
_entity_poly.entity_id
_entity_poly.type
_entity_poly.pdbx_seq_one_letter_code
_entity_poly.pdbx_strand_id
1 'polypeptide(L)'
;MSQPDKAQQVAFDNTTPQQAGDHVVRGIVFAALGGICWGFSGTCAQLMTSGFGIPVMWITCVRLMLAAVIFLVICAVREPRNLLATLRDKRSLARIAAFSLLGVLLTQVSYLSAIAYTNAGTGTVLERLGLVLIMLYVCARTRRFPKVRELAGLVLAISGTVLIATKGNFGSLAIPAEGLFWGLISAFALACYTLIPGKVLEKWGSFIVTGLAMLIGGTVASAAVQPWTIPVEITWPLVGVLSAMVLVGTFAAYLFYLQGITDAGPVRAGLVGCVEPVSATVISAVWLGTPVTAVDAIGCGMIIVMVFLVTQRADEPPKGASAYDGAADDLPLFRGRASELGYYAVRRAVRDDFAPIKAVLEDGHRTMAKLGIKEGIKKYPSARRLMRSIDEGIAYVVVLPNTSENERSSASAPCERIIGVFALNPQGDAAYAHVSGARWVTEGSLLSSGMSSYAALHWVTVVEDARRRGVGAYMVETAERIAKEAGCISIRADVYQDNLPMRALLSSYGYTFCGDIEIRSGLGRIKRRAAYERIW
;
A
#
# COMPACT_ATOMS: atom_id res chain seq x y z
N MET A 1 -52.54 7.16 17.29
CA MET A 1 -52.02 8.40 17.89
C MET A 1 -51.01 7.99 18.95
N SER A 2 -49.74 7.91 18.58
CA SER A 2 -48.61 7.69 19.49
C SER A 2 -47.34 8.03 18.70
N GLN A 3 -46.82 9.23 18.93
CA GLN A 3 -45.51 9.65 18.42
C GLN A 3 -44.43 8.76 19.05
N PRO A 4 -43.45 8.24 18.29
CA PRO A 4 -42.27 7.66 18.91
C PRO A 4 -41.33 8.78 19.40
N ASP A 5 -40.77 8.51 20.58
CA ASP A 5 -39.98 9.40 21.42
C ASP A 5 -38.80 10.09 20.74
N LYS A 6 -38.72 11.41 20.91
CA LYS A 6 -37.57 12.25 20.56
C LYS A 6 -36.26 11.86 21.28
N ALA A 7 -36.30 10.93 22.23
CA ALA A 7 -35.12 10.45 22.95
C ALA A 7 -34.27 9.45 22.16
N GLN A 8 -34.85 8.68 21.23
CA GLN A 8 -34.10 7.73 20.38
C GLN A 8 -33.37 8.40 19.20
N GLN A 9 -33.71 9.65 18.90
CA GLN A 9 -33.10 10.39 17.80
C GLN A 9 -31.81 11.13 18.22
N VAL A 10 -31.50 11.19 19.51
CA VAL A 10 -30.28 11.83 20.06
C VAL A 10 -29.13 10.83 20.23
N ALA A 11 -29.40 9.52 20.23
CA ALA A 11 -28.37 8.49 20.41
C ALA A 11 -27.62 8.08 19.12
N PHE A 12 -28.12 8.47 17.94
CA PHE A 12 -27.51 8.14 16.64
C PHE A 12 -26.56 9.22 16.09
N ASP A 13 -26.38 10.33 16.81
CA ASP A 13 -25.60 11.50 16.35
C ASP A 13 -24.25 11.68 17.09
N ASN A 14 -23.83 10.70 17.92
CA ASN A 14 -22.65 10.84 18.78
C ASN A 14 -21.54 9.79 18.54
N THR A 15 -21.25 9.41 17.29
CA THR A 15 -19.86 9.05 16.96
C THR A 15 -19.07 10.34 16.76
N THR A 16 -18.71 10.96 17.88
CA THR A 16 -17.85 12.14 17.94
C THR A 16 -16.62 11.97 17.02
N PRO A 17 -16.23 12.99 16.22
CA PRO A 17 -14.98 13.02 15.44
C PRO A 17 -13.71 12.68 16.24
N GLN A 18 -13.80 12.72 17.57
CA GLN A 18 -12.78 12.41 18.55
C GLN A 18 -12.29 10.95 18.49
N GLN A 19 -13.19 9.96 18.30
CA GLN A 19 -12.79 8.54 18.28
C GLN A 19 -11.96 8.16 17.04
N ALA A 20 -12.23 8.76 15.88
CA ALA A 20 -11.43 8.56 14.67
C ALA A 20 -10.05 9.24 14.77
N GLY A 21 -9.94 10.34 15.53
CA GLY A 21 -8.68 11.02 15.83
C GLY A 21 -7.78 10.20 16.76
N ASP A 22 -8.35 9.58 17.79
CA ASP A 22 -7.62 8.82 18.80
C ASP A 22 -6.89 7.61 18.22
N HIS A 23 -7.49 6.90 17.25
CA HIS A 23 -6.83 5.79 16.55
C HIS A 23 -5.64 6.25 15.71
N VAL A 24 -5.74 7.39 15.03
CA VAL A 24 -4.64 7.93 14.23
C VAL A 24 -3.49 8.41 15.12
N VAL A 25 -3.80 9.09 16.22
CA VAL A 25 -2.80 9.53 17.21
C VAL A 25 -2.09 8.32 17.81
N ARG A 26 -2.84 7.29 18.21
CA ARG A 26 -2.27 6.03 18.69
C ARG A 26 -1.32 5.40 17.67
N GLY A 27 -1.71 5.37 16.39
CA GLY A 27 -0.85 4.86 15.33
C GLY A 27 0.42 5.68 15.11
N ILE A 28 0.34 7.01 15.22
CA ILE A 28 1.51 7.89 15.16
C ILE A 28 2.45 7.59 16.34
N VAL A 29 1.92 7.46 17.56
CA VAL A 29 2.72 7.13 18.75
C VAL A 29 3.43 5.78 18.58
N PHE A 30 2.72 4.75 18.14
CA PHE A 30 3.34 3.44 17.90
C PHE A 30 4.38 3.45 16.77
N ALA A 31 4.13 4.18 15.68
CA ALA A 31 5.13 4.35 14.63
C ALA A 31 6.40 5.06 15.15
N ALA A 32 6.23 6.08 16.02
CA ALA A 32 7.35 6.79 16.63
C ALA A 32 8.15 5.89 17.58
N LEU A 33 7.46 5.13 18.44
CA LEU A 33 8.09 4.15 19.33
C LEU A 33 8.87 3.09 18.53
N GLY A 34 8.30 2.60 17.42
CA GLY A 34 9.00 1.71 16.50
C GLY A 34 10.29 2.32 15.96
N GLY A 35 10.23 3.56 15.46
CA GLY A 35 11.39 4.30 14.98
C GLY A 35 12.46 4.54 16.06
N ILE A 36 12.05 4.89 17.29
CA ILE A 36 12.98 5.08 18.42
C ILE A 36 13.68 3.77 18.78
N CYS A 37 12.94 2.65 18.83
CA CYS A 37 13.53 1.34 19.09
C CYS A 37 14.54 0.93 18.00
N TRP A 38 14.28 1.25 16.72
CA TRP A 38 15.27 1.04 15.66
C TRP A 38 16.51 1.92 15.81
N GLY A 39 16.35 3.21 16.16
CA GLY A 39 17.50 4.08 16.43
C GLY A 39 18.32 3.63 17.65
N PHE A 40 17.65 3.12 18.68
CA PHE A 40 18.30 2.44 19.80
C PHE A 40 19.08 1.20 19.32
N SER A 41 18.52 0.38 18.43
CA SER A 41 19.23 -0.75 17.82
C SER A 41 20.51 -0.32 17.10
N GLY A 42 20.50 0.81 16.39
CA GLY A 42 21.69 1.37 15.76
C GLY A 42 22.75 1.80 16.78
N THR A 43 22.32 2.33 17.92
CA THR A 43 23.25 2.69 19.00
C THR A 43 23.85 1.45 19.69
N CYS A 44 23.05 0.39 19.89
CA CYS A 44 23.56 -0.91 20.33
C CYS A 44 24.62 -1.45 19.37
N ALA A 45 24.38 -1.34 18.06
CA ALA A 45 25.36 -1.74 17.05
C ALA A 45 26.68 -0.97 17.21
N GLN A 46 26.62 0.36 17.35
CA GLN A 46 27.81 1.20 17.56
C GLN A 46 28.56 0.82 18.84
N LEU A 47 27.85 0.57 19.95
CA LEU A 47 28.46 0.13 21.19
C LEU A 47 29.16 -1.24 21.03
N MET A 48 28.53 -2.17 20.30
CA MET A 48 29.13 -3.49 20.02
C MET A 48 30.37 -3.39 19.13
N THR A 49 30.35 -2.57 18.09
CA THR A 49 31.48 -2.46 17.15
C THR A 49 32.61 -1.60 17.71
N SER A 50 32.31 -0.37 18.16
CA SER A 50 33.32 0.59 18.61
C SER A 50 33.70 0.44 20.08
N GLY A 51 32.78 0.00 20.94
CA GLY A 51 33.03 -0.16 22.38
C GLY A 51 33.58 -1.54 22.74
N PHE A 52 32.92 -2.60 22.27
CA PHE A 52 33.33 -3.98 22.54
C PHE A 52 34.23 -4.60 21.45
N GLY A 53 34.46 -3.91 20.32
CA GLY A 53 35.31 -4.42 19.24
C GLY A 53 34.73 -5.62 18.48
N ILE A 54 33.41 -5.84 18.56
CA ILE A 54 32.78 -7.03 17.98
C ILE A 54 32.67 -6.89 16.45
N PRO A 55 33.12 -7.89 15.66
CA PRO A 55 33.04 -7.85 14.21
C PRO A 55 31.59 -7.77 13.71
N VAL A 56 31.34 -6.89 12.72
CA VAL A 56 30.02 -6.67 12.10
C VAL A 56 29.38 -7.97 11.60
N MET A 57 30.17 -8.84 10.97
CA MET A 57 29.67 -10.11 10.44
C MET A 57 29.21 -11.07 11.54
N TRP A 58 29.89 -11.06 12.71
CA TRP A 58 29.47 -11.86 13.86
C TRP A 58 28.12 -11.37 14.39
N ILE A 59 27.98 -10.04 14.60
CA ILE A 59 26.73 -9.41 15.04
C ILE A 59 25.59 -9.76 14.08
N THR A 60 25.86 -9.67 12.77
CA THR A 60 24.88 -9.97 11.72
C THR A 60 24.37 -11.40 11.81
N CYS A 61 25.27 -12.38 11.92
CA CYS A 61 24.90 -13.79 12.01
C CYS A 61 24.02 -14.05 13.24
N VAL A 62 24.50 -13.63 14.42
CA VAL A 62 23.82 -13.91 15.69
C VAL A 62 22.47 -13.20 15.76
N ARG A 63 22.40 -11.91 15.39
CA ARG A 63 21.15 -11.14 15.38
C ARG A 63 20.09 -11.75 14.47
N LEU A 64 20.46 -12.10 13.23
CA LEU A 64 19.53 -12.68 12.27
C LEU A 64 19.01 -14.04 12.72
N MET A 65 19.87 -14.88 13.30
CA MET A 65 19.46 -16.19 13.81
C MET A 65 18.54 -16.07 15.02
N LEU A 66 18.87 -15.22 16.00
CA LEU A 66 18.03 -15.00 17.17
C LEU A 66 16.67 -14.39 16.80
N ALA A 67 16.66 -13.39 15.92
CA ALA A 67 15.42 -12.79 15.44
C ALA A 67 14.57 -13.79 14.64
N ALA A 68 15.19 -14.61 13.77
CA ALA A 68 14.50 -15.66 13.03
C ALA A 68 13.80 -16.65 13.97
N VAL A 69 14.48 -17.09 15.04
CA VAL A 69 13.88 -17.98 16.05
C VAL A 69 12.64 -17.35 16.67
N ILE A 70 12.71 -16.09 17.11
CA ILE A 70 11.58 -15.40 17.74
C ILE A 70 10.38 -15.33 16.78
N PHE A 71 10.60 -14.83 15.56
CA PHE A 71 9.53 -14.68 14.57
C PHE A 71 8.92 -16.03 14.16
N LEU A 72 9.76 -17.05 13.92
CA LEU A 72 9.29 -18.36 13.47
C LEU A 72 8.60 -19.16 14.58
N VAL A 73 9.04 -19.05 15.83
CA VAL A 73 8.34 -19.66 16.98
C VAL A 73 6.93 -19.07 17.10
N ILE A 74 6.78 -17.75 16.97
CA ILE A 74 5.46 -17.10 16.99
C ILE A 74 4.60 -17.59 15.81
N CYS A 75 5.16 -17.68 14.60
CA CYS A 75 4.45 -18.22 13.44
C CYS A 75 4.05 -19.68 13.61
N ALA A 76 4.93 -20.51 14.19
CA ALA A 76 4.65 -21.93 14.43
C ALA A 76 3.54 -22.12 15.47
N VAL A 77 3.42 -21.22 16.45
CA VAL A 77 2.36 -21.27 17.47
C VAL A 77 1.04 -20.69 16.93
N ARG A 78 1.09 -19.52 16.27
CA ARG A 78 -0.13 -18.81 15.83
C ARG A 78 -0.73 -19.33 14.53
N GLU A 79 0.11 -19.64 13.54
CA GLU A 79 -0.34 -20.02 12.19
C GLU A 79 0.50 -21.13 11.54
N PRO A 80 0.65 -22.31 12.20
CA PRO A 80 1.52 -23.39 11.72
C PRO A 80 1.18 -23.86 10.30
N ARG A 81 -0.11 -23.84 9.94
CA ARG A 81 -0.59 -24.24 8.61
C ARG A 81 -0.09 -23.30 7.52
N ASN A 82 -0.12 -21.98 7.75
CA ASN A 82 0.34 -20.99 6.78
C ASN A 82 1.87 -21.03 6.63
N LEU A 83 2.58 -21.21 7.74
CA LEU A 83 4.04 -21.39 7.72
C LEU A 83 4.43 -22.61 6.88
N LEU A 84 3.80 -23.77 7.12
CA LEU A 84 4.07 -24.98 6.36
C LEU A 84 3.66 -24.86 4.88
N ALA A 85 2.54 -24.20 4.59
CA ALA A 85 2.10 -23.94 3.22
C ALA A 85 3.08 -23.02 2.47
N THR A 86 3.67 -22.04 3.15
CA THR A 86 4.71 -21.17 2.58
C THR A 86 5.94 -21.97 2.17
N LEU A 87 6.38 -22.91 3.01
CA LEU A 87 7.52 -23.79 2.74
C LEU A 87 7.29 -24.72 1.53
N ARG A 88 6.03 -25.00 1.18
CA ARG A 88 5.68 -25.81 0.00
C ARG A 88 5.61 -24.98 -1.28
N ASP A 89 5.41 -23.67 -1.19
CA ASP A 89 5.34 -22.77 -2.34
C ASP A 89 6.74 -22.32 -2.77
N LYS A 90 7.36 -23.10 -3.67
CA LYS A 90 8.71 -22.82 -4.21
C LYS A 90 8.83 -21.43 -4.84
N ARG A 91 7.76 -20.89 -5.44
CA ARG A 91 7.80 -19.57 -6.08
C ARG A 91 7.83 -18.45 -5.04
N SER A 92 7.06 -18.61 -3.95
CA SER A 92 7.13 -17.69 -2.82
C SER A 92 8.47 -17.79 -2.11
N LEU A 93 9.00 -19.00 -1.90
CA LEU A 93 10.33 -19.20 -1.31
C LEU A 93 11.45 -18.55 -2.14
N ALA A 94 11.43 -18.67 -3.46
CA ALA A 94 12.43 -18.01 -4.31
C ALA A 94 12.39 -16.47 -4.16
N ARG A 95 11.19 -15.89 -4.05
CA ARG A 95 11.03 -14.44 -3.80
C ARG A 95 11.46 -14.06 -2.38
N ILE A 96 11.14 -14.88 -1.38
CA ILE A 96 11.60 -14.67 0.00
C ILE A 96 13.12 -14.78 0.07
N ALA A 97 13.75 -15.70 -0.67
CA ALA A 97 15.20 -15.81 -0.75
C ALA A 97 15.83 -14.57 -1.40
N ALA A 98 15.24 -14.06 -2.50
CA ALA A 98 15.71 -12.81 -3.11
C ALA A 98 15.58 -11.61 -2.14
N PHE A 99 14.45 -11.50 -1.44
CA PHE A 99 14.26 -10.51 -0.38
C PHE A 99 15.23 -10.69 0.79
N SER A 100 15.49 -11.94 1.18
CA SER A 100 16.41 -12.29 2.25
C SER A 100 17.84 -11.83 1.94
N LEU A 101 18.32 -12.08 0.73
CA LEU A 101 19.71 -11.77 0.36
C LEU A 101 19.89 -10.28 0.03
N LEU A 102 19.06 -9.73 -0.86
CA LEU A 102 19.19 -8.36 -1.37
C LEU A 102 18.55 -7.31 -0.47
N GLY A 103 17.49 -7.69 0.24
CA GLY A 103 16.80 -6.82 1.18
C GLY A 103 17.37 -6.98 2.59
N VAL A 104 17.16 -8.12 3.23
CA VAL A 104 17.44 -8.29 4.67
C VAL A 104 18.94 -8.34 4.98
N LEU A 105 19.66 -9.30 4.40
CA LEU A 105 21.07 -9.54 4.71
C LEU A 105 21.96 -8.39 4.22
N LEU A 106 21.78 -7.94 2.98
CA LEU A 106 22.55 -6.83 2.43
C LEU A 106 22.33 -5.56 3.25
N THR A 107 21.09 -5.24 3.64
CA THR A 107 20.82 -4.09 4.53
C THR A 107 21.54 -4.28 5.85
N GLN A 108 21.44 -5.45 6.48
CA GLN A 108 22.09 -5.69 7.77
C GLN A 108 23.62 -5.49 7.73
N VAL A 109 24.29 -6.10 6.76
CA VAL A 109 25.76 -6.00 6.64
C VAL A 109 26.17 -4.56 6.34
N SER A 110 25.51 -3.93 5.36
CA SER A 110 25.88 -2.58 4.92
C SER A 110 25.57 -1.51 5.96
N TYR A 111 24.41 -1.58 6.62
CA TYR A 111 24.02 -0.66 7.68
C TYR A 111 24.97 -0.75 8.88
N LEU A 112 25.24 -1.96 9.39
CA LEU A 112 26.17 -2.14 10.51
C LEU A 112 27.61 -1.74 10.15
N SER A 113 28.04 -1.99 8.91
CA SER A 113 29.35 -1.56 8.43
C SER A 113 29.44 -0.04 8.35
N ALA A 114 28.41 0.62 7.83
CA ALA A 114 28.33 2.08 7.81
C ALA A 114 28.43 2.65 9.23
N ILE A 115 27.72 2.08 10.20
CA ILE A 115 27.81 2.50 11.61
C ILE A 115 29.22 2.28 12.16
N ALA A 116 29.85 1.13 11.88
CA ALA A 116 31.18 0.80 12.38
C ALA A 116 32.28 1.77 11.91
N TYR A 117 32.19 2.24 10.66
CA TYR A 117 33.11 3.25 10.11
C TYR A 117 32.70 4.70 10.43
N THR A 118 31.48 4.91 10.90
CA THR A 118 30.93 6.25 11.15
C THR A 118 30.40 6.36 12.59
N ASN A 119 29.08 6.40 12.76
CA ASN A 119 28.34 6.30 14.01
C ASN A 119 26.88 5.96 13.69
N ALA A 120 26.07 5.68 14.71
CA ALA A 120 24.67 5.29 14.57
C ALA A 120 23.82 6.35 13.85
N GLY A 121 24.01 7.63 14.19
CA GLY A 121 23.28 8.75 13.59
C GLY A 121 23.60 8.91 12.10
N THR A 122 24.88 8.97 11.75
CA THR A 122 25.32 9.10 10.35
C THR A 122 24.92 7.88 9.51
N GLY A 123 25.10 6.66 10.02
CA GLY A 123 24.74 5.43 9.31
C GLY A 123 23.25 5.36 8.95
N THR A 124 22.37 5.67 9.91
CA THR A 124 20.91 5.73 9.67
C THR A 124 20.52 6.79 8.66
N VAL A 125 21.16 7.97 8.71
CA VAL A 125 20.88 9.06 7.78
C VAL A 125 21.28 8.70 6.34
N LEU A 126 22.44 8.07 6.16
CA LEU A 126 22.89 7.61 4.84
C LEU A 126 21.96 6.53 4.28
N GLU A 127 21.48 5.61 5.11
CA GLU A 127 20.52 4.59 4.70
C GLU A 127 19.20 5.20 4.20
N ARG A 128 18.73 6.32 4.79
CA ARG A 128 17.50 7.03 4.35
C ARG A 128 17.57 7.54 2.91
N LEU A 129 18.75 7.66 2.31
CA LEU A 129 18.89 7.94 0.87
C LEU A 129 18.21 6.88 -0.01
N GLY A 130 17.95 5.68 0.53
CA GLY A 130 17.18 4.65 -0.17
C GLY A 130 15.78 5.10 -0.59
N LEU A 131 15.17 6.06 0.12
CA LEU A 131 13.88 6.64 -0.26
C LEU A 131 13.96 7.41 -1.59
N VAL A 132 15.10 8.05 -1.87
CA VAL A 132 15.35 8.69 -3.17
C VAL A 132 15.46 7.63 -4.26
N LEU A 133 16.17 6.52 -4.01
CA LEU A 133 16.27 5.42 -4.97
C LEU A 133 14.91 4.80 -5.27
N ILE A 134 14.06 4.63 -4.25
CA ILE A 134 12.68 4.19 -4.41
C ILE A 134 11.89 5.18 -5.27
N MET A 135 11.97 6.48 -4.99
CA MET A 135 11.29 7.51 -5.77
C MET A 135 11.74 7.52 -7.24
N LEU A 136 13.05 7.44 -7.50
CA LEU A 136 13.60 7.36 -8.85
C LEU A 136 13.16 6.09 -9.58
N TYR A 137 13.17 4.95 -8.91
CA TYR A 137 12.64 3.69 -9.45
C TYR A 137 11.16 3.81 -9.81
N VAL A 138 10.35 4.42 -8.94
CA VAL A 138 8.92 4.65 -9.20
C VAL A 138 8.75 5.59 -10.40
N CYS A 139 9.49 6.69 -10.49
CA CYS A 139 9.46 7.60 -11.64
C CYS A 139 9.78 6.86 -12.95
N ALA A 140 10.86 6.09 -12.97
CA ALA A 140 11.25 5.29 -14.14
C ALA A 140 10.19 4.25 -14.52
N ARG A 141 9.67 3.50 -13.55
CA ARG A 141 8.67 2.44 -13.77
C ARG A 141 7.29 2.98 -14.17
N THR A 142 6.99 4.23 -13.79
CA THR A 142 5.76 4.92 -14.17
C THR A 142 5.94 5.82 -15.40
N ARG A 143 7.17 5.92 -15.94
CA ARG A 143 7.54 6.79 -17.07
C ARG A 143 7.12 8.25 -16.86
N ARG A 144 7.28 8.75 -15.63
CA ARG A 144 7.06 10.16 -15.28
C ARG A 144 8.36 10.80 -14.82
N PHE A 145 8.47 12.11 -14.95
CA PHE A 145 9.55 12.87 -14.33
C PHE A 145 9.29 13.10 -12.83
N PRO A 146 10.34 13.30 -12.01
CA PRO A 146 10.18 13.71 -10.62
C PRO A 146 9.44 15.04 -10.53
N LYS A 147 8.51 15.15 -9.58
CA LYS A 147 7.81 16.41 -9.28
C LYS A 147 8.81 17.42 -8.70
N VAL A 148 8.53 18.73 -8.79
CA VAL A 148 9.41 19.80 -8.25
C VAL A 148 9.78 19.53 -6.79
N ARG A 149 8.84 19.03 -5.98
CA ARG A 149 9.09 18.67 -4.59
C ARG A 149 10.02 17.47 -4.43
N GLU A 150 9.88 16.44 -5.26
CA GLU A 150 10.77 15.28 -5.27
C GLU A 150 12.18 15.68 -5.72
N LEU A 151 12.29 16.62 -6.67
CA LEU A 151 13.55 17.20 -7.12
C LEU A 151 14.22 18.03 -6.00
N ALA A 152 13.45 18.86 -5.29
CA ALA A 152 13.94 19.58 -4.12
C ALA A 152 14.44 18.61 -3.03
N GLY A 153 13.69 17.52 -2.79
CA GLY A 153 14.12 16.43 -1.91
C GLY A 153 15.44 15.80 -2.36
N LEU A 154 15.60 15.51 -3.66
CA LEU A 154 16.85 14.98 -4.22
C LEU A 154 18.04 15.94 -3.99
N VAL A 155 17.84 17.24 -4.21
CA VAL A 155 18.89 18.25 -3.97
C VAL A 155 19.26 18.31 -2.48
N LEU A 156 18.28 18.28 -1.58
CA LEU A 156 18.53 18.24 -0.13
C LEU A 156 19.26 16.97 0.28
N ALA A 157 18.92 15.82 -0.30
CA ALA A 157 19.61 14.56 -0.03
C ALA A 157 21.08 14.59 -0.42
N ILE A 158 21.38 15.05 -1.64
CA ILE A 158 22.75 15.17 -2.13
C ILE A 158 23.52 16.16 -1.26
N SER A 159 22.95 17.33 -1.01
CA SER A 159 23.60 18.39 -0.23
C SER A 159 23.84 17.98 1.22
N GLY A 160 22.86 17.34 1.88
CA GLY A 160 22.98 16.83 3.24
C GLY A 160 24.03 15.72 3.34
N THR A 161 24.10 14.83 2.35
CA THR A 161 25.13 13.78 2.28
C THR A 161 26.53 14.35 2.14
N VAL A 162 26.73 15.30 1.22
CA VAL A 162 28.02 15.98 1.03
C VAL A 162 28.44 16.71 2.30
N LEU A 163 27.49 17.40 2.96
CA LEU A 163 27.75 18.15 4.18
C LEU A 163 28.22 17.23 5.33
N ILE A 164 27.55 16.09 5.51
CA ILE A 164 27.95 15.06 6.50
C ILE A 164 29.30 14.43 6.14
N ALA A 165 29.50 14.06 4.87
CA ALA A 165 30.72 13.40 4.40
C ALA A 165 31.97 14.29 4.53
N THR A 166 31.80 15.61 4.43
CA THR A 166 32.91 16.60 4.47
C THR A 166 33.05 17.31 5.81
N LYS A 167 32.04 17.21 6.70
CA LYS A 167 31.89 18.05 7.91
C LYS A 167 32.14 19.54 7.65
N GLY A 168 31.76 20.03 6.46
CA GLY A 168 31.92 21.43 6.06
C GLY A 168 33.27 21.79 5.43
N ASN A 169 34.24 20.87 5.41
CA ASN A 169 35.50 21.05 4.69
C ASN A 169 35.46 20.31 3.34
N PHE A 170 35.07 20.99 2.27
CA PHE A 170 34.92 20.40 0.93
C PHE A 170 36.23 19.90 0.31
N GLY A 171 37.40 20.19 0.89
CA GLY A 171 38.70 19.72 0.42
C GLY A 171 39.08 18.32 0.92
N SER A 172 38.35 17.75 1.88
CA SER A 172 38.67 16.44 2.48
C SER A 172 37.43 15.71 2.97
N LEU A 173 37.40 14.38 2.86
CA LEU A 173 36.36 13.59 3.53
C LEU A 173 36.66 13.53 5.04
N ALA A 174 35.67 13.90 5.84
CA ALA A 174 35.70 13.80 7.30
C ALA A 174 35.28 12.41 7.79
N ILE A 175 34.66 11.61 6.92
CA ILE A 175 34.25 10.24 7.17
C ILE A 175 35.11 9.32 6.30
N PRO A 176 35.55 8.15 6.79
CA PRO A 176 36.23 7.15 5.96
C PRO A 176 35.42 6.81 4.69
N ALA A 177 36.11 6.63 3.56
CA ALA A 177 35.47 6.35 2.28
C ALA A 177 34.63 5.06 2.32
N GLU A 178 35.06 4.10 3.13
CA GLU A 178 34.38 2.84 3.41
C GLU A 178 33.03 3.07 4.09
N GLY A 179 32.94 4.02 5.01
CA GLY A 179 31.69 4.36 5.69
C GLY A 179 30.66 4.93 4.73
N LEU A 180 31.08 5.83 3.84
CA LEU A 180 30.22 6.36 2.78
C LEU A 180 29.81 5.27 1.79
N PHE A 181 30.74 4.43 1.35
CA PHE A 181 30.48 3.30 0.46
C PHE A 181 29.40 2.38 1.04
N TRP A 182 29.59 1.91 2.28
CA TRP A 182 28.62 1.04 2.93
C TRP A 182 27.28 1.74 3.19
N GLY A 183 27.27 3.04 3.48
CA GLY A 183 26.05 3.82 3.60
C GLY A 183 25.24 3.88 2.30
N LEU A 184 25.89 4.04 1.15
CA LEU A 184 25.23 4.02 -0.16
C LEU A 184 24.74 2.63 -0.55
N ILE A 185 25.50 1.57 -0.21
CA ILE A 185 25.03 0.19 -0.37
C ILE A 185 23.80 -0.07 0.52
N SER A 186 23.79 0.46 1.74
CA SER A 186 22.65 0.37 2.65
C SER A 186 21.42 1.10 2.11
N ALA A 187 21.59 2.28 1.51
CA ALA A 187 20.51 2.98 0.81
C ALA A 187 19.91 2.14 -0.34
N PHE A 188 20.77 1.49 -1.15
CA PHE A 188 20.31 0.58 -2.19
C PHE A 188 19.59 -0.65 -1.62
N ALA A 189 20.15 -1.24 -0.57
CA ALA A 189 19.58 -2.39 0.11
C ALA A 189 18.21 -2.07 0.73
N LEU A 190 18.02 -0.88 1.30
CA LEU A 190 16.74 -0.38 1.78
C LEU A 190 15.69 -0.30 0.65
N ALA A 191 16.10 0.12 -0.55
CA ALA A 191 15.20 0.13 -1.71
C ALA A 191 14.79 -1.29 -2.11
N CYS A 192 15.72 -2.24 -2.12
CA CYS A 192 15.43 -3.65 -2.34
C CYS A 192 14.52 -4.24 -1.25
N TYR A 193 14.81 -3.93 0.02
CA TYR A 193 14.04 -4.35 1.18
C TYR A 193 12.59 -3.89 1.07
N THR A 194 12.37 -2.67 0.56
CA THR A 194 11.03 -2.10 0.42
C THR A 194 10.28 -2.63 -0.80
N LEU A 195 10.97 -2.80 -1.93
CA LEU A 195 10.30 -3.07 -3.23
C LEU A 195 10.09 -4.56 -3.52
N ILE A 196 11.01 -5.43 -3.11
CA ILE A 196 10.99 -6.87 -3.46
C ILE A 196 9.82 -7.64 -2.78
N PRO A 197 9.56 -7.50 -1.47
CA PRO A 197 8.72 -8.45 -0.76
C PRO A 197 7.21 -8.24 -0.94
N GLY A 198 6.76 -7.18 -1.64
CA GLY A 198 5.35 -6.78 -1.71
C GLY A 198 4.36 -7.93 -1.97
N LYS A 199 4.61 -8.75 -2.99
CA LYS A 199 3.72 -9.88 -3.35
C LYS A 199 3.71 -11.02 -2.35
N VAL A 200 4.83 -11.25 -1.64
CA VAL A 200 4.91 -12.34 -0.65
C VAL A 200 4.38 -11.90 0.71
N LEU A 201 4.57 -10.62 1.07
CA LEU A 201 3.99 -10.02 2.28
C LEU A 201 2.47 -10.05 2.25
N GLU A 202 1.88 -9.72 1.10
CA GLU A 202 0.44 -9.77 0.92
C GLU A 202 -0.11 -11.21 1.03
N LYS A 203 0.59 -12.19 0.44
CA LYS A 203 0.13 -13.58 0.41
C LYS A 203 0.28 -14.31 1.76
N TRP A 204 1.40 -14.10 2.46
CA TRP A 204 1.79 -14.91 3.61
C TRP A 204 1.89 -14.12 4.93
N GLY A 205 1.65 -12.81 4.88
CA GLY A 205 1.78 -11.94 6.04
C GLY A 205 3.23 -11.59 6.37
N SER A 206 3.38 -10.51 7.14
CA SER A 206 4.69 -9.91 7.38
C SER A 206 5.56 -10.71 8.36
N PHE A 207 4.96 -11.43 9.32
CA PHE A 207 5.72 -12.25 10.27
C PHE A 207 6.40 -13.46 9.62
N ILE A 208 5.67 -14.24 8.81
CA ILE A 208 6.21 -15.44 8.15
C ILE A 208 7.32 -15.05 7.18
N VAL A 209 7.07 -14.06 6.32
CA VAL A 209 8.05 -13.58 5.33
C VAL A 209 9.30 -13.04 6.00
N THR A 210 9.16 -12.22 7.05
CA THR A 210 10.30 -11.63 7.76
C THR A 210 11.10 -12.72 8.50
N GLY A 211 10.42 -13.62 9.20
CA GLY A 211 11.06 -14.73 9.93
C GLY A 211 11.83 -15.67 8.99
N LEU A 212 11.23 -16.07 7.86
CA LEU A 212 11.92 -16.90 6.86
C LEU A 212 13.06 -16.15 6.17
N ALA A 213 12.91 -14.85 5.90
CA ALA A 213 13.97 -14.04 5.30
C ALA A 213 15.17 -13.87 6.26
N MET A 214 14.93 -13.67 7.55
CA MET A 214 15.98 -13.65 8.56
C MET A 214 16.65 -15.02 8.72
N LEU A 215 15.87 -16.11 8.66
CA LEU A 215 16.42 -17.47 8.72
C LEU A 215 17.33 -17.76 7.53
N ILE A 216 16.88 -17.51 6.30
CA ILE A 216 17.69 -17.75 5.10
C ILE A 216 18.95 -16.87 5.15
N GLY A 217 18.80 -15.58 5.45
CA GLY A 217 19.90 -14.62 5.44
C GLY A 217 20.94 -14.93 6.50
N GLY A 218 20.51 -15.20 7.72
CA GLY A 218 21.42 -15.57 8.80
C GLY A 218 22.04 -16.96 8.62
N THR A 219 21.36 -17.91 7.96
CA THR A 219 21.95 -19.23 7.64
C THR A 219 23.05 -19.06 6.59
N VAL A 220 22.77 -18.30 5.52
CA VAL A 220 23.77 -18.00 4.48
C VAL A 220 24.96 -17.24 5.06
N ALA A 221 24.71 -16.22 5.89
CA ALA A 221 25.78 -15.49 6.55
C ALA A 221 26.59 -16.39 7.50
N SER A 222 25.93 -17.20 8.32
CA SER A 222 26.61 -18.10 9.27
C SER A 222 27.41 -19.19 8.58
N ALA A 223 26.93 -19.71 7.44
CA ALA A 223 27.66 -20.68 6.65
C ALA A 223 28.93 -20.08 6.03
N ALA A 224 28.87 -18.83 5.57
CA ALA A 224 30.00 -18.12 4.98
C ALA A 224 31.02 -17.64 6.02
N VAL A 225 30.55 -17.12 7.15
CA VAL A 225 31.39 -16.45 8.16
C VAL A 225 31.85 -17.41 9.25
N GLN A 226 31.05 -18.42 9.56
CA GLN A 226 31.28 -19.37 10.65
C GLN A 226 31.52 -18.67 11.99
N PRO A 227 30.53 -17.92 12.53
CA PRO A 227 30.72 -17.05 13.69
C PRO A 227 31.23 -17.76 14.96
N TRP A 228 31.07 -19.08 15.05
CA TRP A 228 31.59 -19.91 16.14
C TRP A 228 33.13 -20.09 16.12
N THR A 229 33.80 -19.74 15.03
CA THR A 229 35.28 -19.76 14.94
C THR A 229 35.93 -18.42 15.28
N ILE A 230 35.13 -17.35 15.36
CA ILE A 230 35.61 -16.00 15.66
C ILE A 230 35.74 -15.85 17.18
N PRO A 231 36.94 -15.51 17.70
CA PRO A 231 37.16 -15.36 19.13
C PRO A 231 36.49 -14.06 19.63
N VAL A 232 35.22 -14.18 20.06
CA VAL A 232 34.46 -13.11 20.71
C VAL A 232 34.31 -13.44 22.19
N GLU A 233 34.78 -12.52 23.05
CA GLU A 233 34.58 -12.65 24.50
C GLU A 233 33.12 -12.34 24.86
N ILE A 234 32.36 -13.38 25.19
CA ILE A 234 30.96 -13.25 25.58
C ILE A 234 30.89 -12.82 27.06
N THR A 235 30.80 -11.51 27.27
CA THR A 235 30.60 -10.91 28.59
C THR A 235 29.11 -10.64 28.85
N TRP A 236 28.70 -10.59 30.13
CA TRP A 236 27.31 -10.26 30.49
C TRP A 236 26.82 -8.91 29.93
N PRO A 237 27.63 -7.83 29.89
CA PRO A 237 27.26 -6.60 29.22
C PRO A 237 26.97 -6.79 27.72
N LEU A 238 27.81 -7.55 27.00
CA LEU A 238 27.60 -7.85 25.59
C LEU A 238 26.29 -8.62 25.36
N VAL A 239 26.02 -9.63 26.20
CA VAL A 239 24.75 -10.37 26.16
C VAL A 239 23.56 -9.43 26.40
N GLY A 240 23.68 -8.50 27.34
CA GLY A 240 22.63 -7.52 27.62
C GLY A 240 22.34 -6.61 26.41
N VAL A 241 23.39 -6.04 25.80
CA VAL A 241 23.27 -5.16 24.63
C VAL A 241 22.73 -5.91 23.40
N LEU A 242 23.23 -7.11 23.13
CA LEU A 242 22.72 -7.97 22.05
C LEU A 242 21.26 -8.35 22.27
N SER A 243 20.90 -8.71 23.51
CA SER A 243 19.51 -9.05 23.85
C SER A 243 18.59 -7.85 23.67
N ALA A 244 19.01 -6.66 24.08
CA ALA A 244 18.27 -5.42 23.86
C ALA A 244 18.12 -5.10 22.36
N MET A 245 19.19 -5.28 21.57
CA MET A 245 19.17 -5.08 20.11
C MET A 245 18.18 -6.02 19.40
N VAL A 246 18.09 -7.28 19.84
CA VAL A 246 17.17 -8.27 19.25
C VAL A 246 15.73 -8.06 19.74
N LEU A 247 15.52 -7.98 21.06
CA LEU A 247 14.17 -7.93 21.63
C LEU A 247 13.51 -6.56 21.46
N VAL A 248 14.22 -5.48 21.80
CA VAL A 248 13.70 -4.11 21.70
C VAL A 248 13.92 -3.59 20.28
N GLY A 249 15.16 -3.64 19.82
CA GLY A 249 15.60 -3.02 18.57
C GLY A 249 15.17 -3.74 17.29
N THR A 250 14.65 -4.97 17.38
CA THR A 250 14.19 -5.72 16.20
C THR A 250 12.74 -6.15 16.37
N PHE A 251 12.45 -6.98 17.38
CA PHE A 251 11.12 -7.55 17.54
C PHE A 251 10.08 -6.52 18.01
N ALA A 252 10.29 -5.84 19.14
CA ALA A 252 9.35 -4.83 19.64
C ALA A 252 9.23 -3.63 18.70
N ALA A 253 10.35 -3.16 18.14
CA ALA A 253 10.36 -2.11 17.12
C ALA A 253 9.43 -2.45 15.95
N TYR A 254 9.53 -3.67 15.43
CA TYR A 254 8.69 -4.17 14.35
C TYR A 254 7.20 -4.26 14.76
N LEU A 255 6.88 -4.72 15.98
CA LEU A 255 5.50 -4.77 16.47
C LEU A 255 4.88 -3.37 16.56
N PHE A 256 5.59 -2.42 17.16
CA PHE A 256 5.13 -1.05 17.28
C PHE A 256 4.96 -0.39 15.91
N TYR A 257 5.92 -0.60 15.00
CA TYR A 257 5.79 -0.06 13.65
C TYR A 257 4.61 -0.67 12.88
N LEU A 258 4.38 -1.99 13.00
CA LEU A 258 3.24 -2.65 12.38
C LEU A 258 1.91 -2.14 12.94
N GLN A 259 1.83 -1.95 14.27
CA GLN A 259 0.66 -1.33 14.90
C GLN A 259 0.46 0.10 14.38
N GLY A 260 1.53 0.87 14.23
CA GLY A 260 1.50 2.21 13.67
C GLY A 260 0.98 2.24 12.23
N ILE A 261 1.38 1.28 11.39
CA ILE A 261 0.83 1.12 10.04
C ILE A 261 -0.65 0.78 10.08
N THR A 262 -1.07 -0.16 10.94
CA THR A 262 -2.46 -0.60 11.06
C THR A 262 -3.38 0.54 11.49
N ASP A 263 -2.94 1.36 12.44
CA ASP A 263 -3.76 2.42 13.05
C ASP A 263 -3.71 3.76 12.28
N ALA A 264 -2.53 4.20 11.82
CA ALA A 264 -2.35 5.49 11.14
C ALA A 264 -2.20 5.39 9.63
N GLY A 265 -2.02 4.19 9.09
CA GLY A 265 -1.74 3.93 7.67
C GLY A 265 -0.25 4.03 7.32
N PRO A 266 0.18 3.37 6.23
CA PRO A 266 1.60 3.21 5.87
C PRO A 266 2.31 4.52 5.55
N VAL A 267 1.62 5.51 4.99
CA VAL A 267 2.23 6.81 4.65
C VAL A 267 2.56 7.61 5.90
N ARG A 268 1.62 7.70 6.85
CA ARG A 268 1.85 8.44 8.11
C ARG A 268 2.87 7.73 8.98
N ALA A 269 2.75 6.40 9.13
CA ALA A 269 3.73 5.61 9.86
C ALA A 269 5.14 5.72 9.27
N GLY A 270 5.26 5.69 7.92
CA GLY A 270 6.54 5.87 7.24
C GLY A 270 7.16 7.26 7.48
N LEU A 271 6.36 8.33 7.44
CA LEU A 271 6.82 9.68 7.77
C LEU A 271 7.29 9.80 9.22
N VAL A 272 6.54 9.23 10.16
CA VAL A 272 6.92 9.21 11.58
C VAL A 272 8.17 8.35 11.82
N GLY A 273 8.41 7.34 10.99
CA GLY A 273 9.65 6.56 10.98
C GLY A 273 10.92 7.39 10.80
N CYS A 274 10.82 8.64 10.34
CA CYS A 274 11.95 9.59 10.30
C CYS A 274 12.51 9.94 11.69
N VAL A 275 11.81 9.58 12.77
CA VAL A 275 12.33 9.70 14.14
C VAL A 275 13.55 8.79 14.37
N GLU A 276 13.69 7.70 13.62
CA GLU A 276 14.81 6.76 13.75
C GLU A 276 16.20 7.44 13.71
N PRO A 277 16.61 8.16 12.65
CA PRO A 277 17.92 8.81 12.61
C PRO A 277 18.13 9.88 13.70
N VAL A 278 17.05 10.58 14.08
CA VAL A 278 17.09 11.54 15.18
C VAL A 278 17.36 10.81 16.50
N SER A 279 16.62 9.74 16.76
CA SER A 279 16.80 8.93 17.96
C SER A 279 18.16 8.25 18.01
N ALA A 280 18.68 7.73 16.89
CA ALA A 280 20.02 7.15 16.82
C ALA A 280 21.10 8.19 17.17
N THR A 281 21.00 9.40 16.61
CA THR A 281 21.91 10.51 16.92
C THR A 281 21.83 10.92 18.39
N VAL A 282 20.62 11.12 18.94
CA VAL A 282 20.43 11.56 20.32
C VAL A 282 20.88 10.48 21.32
N ILE A 283 20.47 9.22 21.11
CA ILE A 283 20.83 8.12 22.01
C ILE A 283 22.34 7.87 21.95
N SER A 284 22.97 7.86 20.78
CA SER A 284 24.42 7.69 20.67
C SER A 284 25.22 8.85 21.25
N ALA A 285 24.72 10.09 21.17
CA ALA A 285 25.35 11.25 21.80
C ALA A 285 25.25 11.20 23.34
N VAL A 286 24.05 10.92 23.87
CA VAL A 286 23.80 10.92 25.33
C VAL A 286 24.37 9.68 26.00
N TRP A 287 24.20 8.50 25.41
CA TRP A 287 24.60 7.24 26.01
C TRP A 287 26.08 6.91 25.77
N LEU A 288 26.58 7.09 24.54
CA LEU A 288 27.95 6.72 24.17
C LEU A 288 28.92 7.91 24.16
N GLY A 289 28.44 9.13 24.39
CA GLY A 289 29.27 10.34 24.27
C GLY A 289 29.73 10.62 22.84
N THR A 290 28.99 10.14 21.83
CA THR A 290 29.38 10.32 20.42
C THR A 290 29.38 11.81 20.06
N PRO A 291 30.48 12.36 19.53
CA PRO A 291 30.54 13.77 19.16
C PRO A 291 29.63 14.05 17.97
N VAL A 292 28.59 14.87 18.18
CA VAL A 292 27.68 15.36 17.14
C VAL A 292 28.03 16.80 16.84
N THR A 293 28.46 17.08 15.61
CA THR A 293 28.79 18.45 15.20
C THR A 293 27.54 19.20 14.75
N ALA A 294 27.58 20.53 14.75
CA ALA A 294 26.50 21.34 14.19
C ALA A 294 26.25 21.02 12.70
N VAL A 295 27.31 20.63 11.99
CA VAL A 295 27.25 20.23 10.58
C VAL A 295 26.48 18.90 10.41
N ASP A 296 26.71 17.94 11.30
CA ASP A 296 25.96 16.68 11.33
C ASP A 296 24.46 16.95 11.57
N ALA A 297 24.12 17.85 12.49
CA ALA A 297 22.74 18.22 12.77
C ALA A 297 22.04 18.88 11.58
N ILE A 298 22.72 19.79 10.87
CA ILE A 298 22.18 20.43 9.65
C ILE A 298 21.96 19.37 8.56
N GLY A 299 22.96 18.52 8.31
CA GLY A 299 22.85 17.45 7.32
C GLY A 299 21.71 16.47 7.63
N CYS A 300 21.56 16.07 8.89
CA CYS A 300 20.42 15.27 9.36
C CYS A 300 19.09 15.98 9.09
N GLY A 301 19.00 17.27 9.42
CA GLY A 301 17.81 18.09 9.16
C GLY A 301 17.43 18.12 7.68
N MET A 302 18.41 18.30 6.78
CA MET A 302 18.19 18.28 5.34
C MET A 302 17.63 16.94 4.85
N ILE A 303 18.15 15.83 5.37
CA ILE A 303 17.68 14.48 5.00
C ILE A 303 16.27 14.22 5.54
N ILE A 304 15.98 14.65 6.77
CA ILE A 304 14.62 14.56 7.34
C ILE A 304 13.63 15.34 6.48
N VAL A 305 13.95 16.59 6.10
CA VAL A 305 13.13 17.39 5.19
C VAL A 305 12.98 16.67 3.84
N MET A 306 14.05 16.09 3.28
CA MET A 306 13.96 15.29 2.06
C MET A 306 12.92 14.17 2.20
N VAL A 307 12.90 13.43 3.31
CA VAL A 307 11.93 12.35 3.49
C VAL A 307 10.49 12.88 3.42
N PHE A 308 10.20 14.01 4.07
CA PHE A 308 8.88 14.65 3.98
C PHE A 308 8.53 15.03 2.54
N LEU A 309 9.46 15.66 1.82
CA LEU A 309 9.25 16.10 0.44
C LEU A 309 9.00 14.93 -0.54
N VAL A 310 9.71 13.82 -0.35
CA VAL A 310 9.62 12.63 -1.21
C VAL A 310 8.42 11.74 -0.83
N THR A 311 8.00 11.73 0.44
CA THR A 311 6.98 10.80 0.94
C THR A 311 5.57 11.41 1.01
N GLN A 312 5.44 12.72 1.24
CA GLN A 312 4.12 13.36 1.25
C GLN A 312 3.51 13.35 -0.16
N ARG A 313 2.18 13.46 -0.27
CA ARG A 313 1.51 13.89 -1.51
C ARG A 313 1.24 15.38 -1.43
N ALA A 314 1.11 16.06 -2.56
CA ALA A 314 0.69 17.45 -2.55
C ALA A 314 -0.80 17.48 -2.21
N ASP A 315 -1.13 17.74 -0.95
CA ASP A 315 -2.46 18.20 -0.58
C ASP A 315 -2.46 19.72 -0.73
N GLU A 316 -2.72 20.18 -1.95
CA GLU A 316 -3.56 21.33 -2.30
C GLU A 316 -3.33 21.69 -3.79
N PRO A 317 -4.38 21.67 -4.63
CA PRO A 317 -4.28 22.30 -5.93
C PRO A 317 -4.10 23.82 -5.74
N PRO A 318 -3.40 24.52 -6.63
CA PRO A 318 -3.30 25.98 -6.58
C PRO A 318 -4.70 26.57 -6.53
N LYS A 319 -4.96 27.49 -5.59
CA LYS A 319 -6.22 28.25 -5.48
C LYS A 319 -6.53 28.88 -6.85
N GLY A 320 -7.49 28.29 -7.57
CA GLY A 320 -7.89 28.70 -8.91
C GLY A 320 -7.88 27.61 -9.99
N ALA A 321 -7.35 26.41 -9.73
CA ALA A 321 -7.43 25.30 -10.69
C ALA A 321 -8.75 24.52 -10.57
N SER A 322 -9.43 24.38 -11.70
CA SER A 322 -10.68 23.66 -11.95
C SER A 322 -10.79 22.29 -11.26
N ALA A 323 -12.03 21.90 -10.93
CA ALA A 323 -12.39 20.56 -10.52
C ALA A 323 -11.85 19.49 -11.50
N TYR A 324 -10.98 18.62 -10.98
CA TYR A 324 -10.58 17.29 -11.47
C TYR A 324 -10.39 17.11 -13.00
N ASP A 325 -9.13 16.96 -13.44
CA ASP A 325 -8.70 16.76 -14.83
C ASP A 325 -8.41 15.29 -15.23
N GLY A 326 -8.65 14.33 -14.32
CA GLY A 326 -8.46 12.90 -14.61
C GLY A 326 -7.00 12.45 -14.74
N ALA A 327 -6.04 13.19 -14.20
CA ALA A 327 -4.64 12.79 -14.24
C ALA A 327 -4.36 11.49 -13.43
N ALA A 328 -3.58 10.58 -14.02
CA ALA A 328 -3.17 9.29 -13.45
C ALA A 328 -2.26 9.38 -12.20
N ASP A 329 -1.92 10.61 -11.78
CA ASP A 329 -0.90 10.91 -10.77
C ASP A 329 -1.43 10.94 -9.32
N ASP A 330 -2.75 10.77 -9.13
CA ASP A 330 -3.40 10.76 -7.81
C ASP A 330 -3.55 9.35 -7.19
N LEU A 331 -3.02 8.33 -7.85
CA LEU A 331 -3.12 6.95 -7.36
C LEU A 331 -2.15 6.66 -6.20
N PRO A 332 -2.55 5.84 -5.22
CA PRO A 332 -1.65 5.37 -4.18
C PRO A 332 -0.37 4.70 -4.71
N LEU A 333 0.77 5.02 -4.07
CA LEU A 333 2.13 4.62 -4.44
C LEU A 333 2.36 3.08 -4.44
N PHE A 334 1.42 2.30 -3.91
CA PHE A 334 1.45 0.84 -3.93
C PHE A 334 0.72 0.32 -5.17
N ARG A 335 1.47 0.12 -6.26
CA ARG A 335 0.96 -0.46 -7.52
C ARG A 335 0.89 -1.99 -7.44
N GLY A 336 -0.26 -2.48 -7.01
CA GLY A 336 -0.88 -3.75 -7.41
C GLY A 336 -2.33 -3.45 -7.82
N ARG A 337 -3.00 -4.30 -8.62
CA ARG A 337 -4.45 -4.15 -8.83
C ARG A 337 -5.11 -4.16 -7.45
N ALA A 338 -6.16 -3.37 -7.19
CA ALA A 338 -6.81 -3.44 -5.88
C ALA A 338 -7.37 -4.86 -5.56
N SER A 339 -7.56 -5.70 -6.59
CA SER A 339 -7.84 -7.14 -6.50
C SER A 339 -6.68 -8.02 -6.09
N GLU A 340 -5.47 -7.54 -6.34
CA GLU A 340 -4.19 -8.14 -5.97
C GLU A 340 -3.58 -7.40 -4.78
N LEU A 341 -4.36 -6.68 -3.97
CA LEU A 341 -3.88 -6.05 -2.73
C LEU A 341 -4.84 -6.27 -1.56
N GLY A 342 -5.95 -7.00 -1.77
CA GLY A 342 -6.93 -7.35 -0.74
C GLY A 342 -7.71 -6.20 -0.11
N TYR A 343 -7.57 -4.95 -0.60
CA TYR A 343 -8.27 -3.79 -0.01
C TYR A 343 -9.79 -3.89 -0.10
N TYR A 344 -10.27 -4.51 -1.18
CA TYR A 344 -11.69 -4.70 -1.46
C TYR A 344 -11.90 -6.17 -1.85
N ALA A 345 -13.01 -6.74 -1.41
CA ALA A 345 -13.47 -8.03 -1.90
C ALA A 345 -14.66 -7.83 -2.84
N VAL A 346 -14.76 -8.68 -3.86
CA VAL A 346 -15.94 -8.79 -4.73
C VAL A 346 -16.55 -10.14 -4.52
N ARG A 347 -17.88 -10.17 -4.44
CA ARG A 347 -18.67 -11.40 -4.51
C ARG A 347 -19.95 -11.18 -5.31
N ARG A 348 -20.57 -12.27 -5.74
CA ARG A 348 -21.93 -12.22 -6.30
C ARG A 348 -22.88 -11.71 -5.23
N ALA A 349 -23.82 -10.89 -5.65
CA ALA A 349 -24.91 -10.44 -4.80
C ALA A 349 -25.81 -11.63 -4.44
N VAL A 350 -26.27 -11.68 -3.20
CA VAL A 350 -27.30 -12.60 -2.71
C VAL A 350 -28.59 -11.82 -2.45
N ARG A 351 -29.71 -12.54 -2.24
CA ARG A 351 -31.02 -11.90 -2.01
C ARG A 351 -31.02 -10.95 -0.81
N ASP A 352 -30.25 -11.24 0.23
CA ASP A 352 -30.11 -10.41 1.42
C ASP A 352 -29.42 -9.06 1.13
N ASP A 353 -28.62 -8.98 0.05
CA ASP A 353 -27.97 -7.73 -0.36
C ASP A 353 -28.94 -6.76 -1.04
N PHE A 354 -30.19 -7.15 -1.32
CA PHE A 354 -31.13 -6.33 -2.07
C PHE A 354 -31.33 -4.93 -1.47
N ALA A 355 -31.54 -4.84 -0.15
CA ALA A 355 -31.73 -3.56 0.52
C ALA A 355 -30.45 -2.70 0.54
N PRO A 356 -29.27 -3.24 0.93
CA PRO A 356 -28.00 -2.54 0.80
C PRO A 356 -27.68 -2.06 -0.62
N ILE A 357 -27.84 -2.91 -1.63
CA ILE A 357 -27.58 -2.57 -3.04
C ILE A 357 -28.48 -1.41 -3.48
N LYS A 358 -29.76 -1.47 -3.11
CA LYS A 358 -30.71 -0.39 -3.42
C LYS A 358 -30.26 0.94 -2.81
N ALA A 359 -29.76 0.94 -1.58
CA ALA A 359 -29.23 2.15 -0.94
C ALA A 359 -28.01 2.73 -1.68
N VAL A 360 -27.08 1.87 -2.12
CA VAL A 360 -25.92 2.29 -2.94
C VAL A 360 -26.36 2.90 -4.27
N LEU A 361 -27.33 2.29 -4.95
CA LEU A 361 -27.87 2.79 -6.22
C LEU A 361 -28.61 4.13 -6.02
N GLU A 362 -29.36 4.29 -4.95
CA GLU A 362 -30.01 5.56 -4.58
C GLU A 362 -28.98 6.67 -4.31
N ASP A 363 -27.83 6.33 -3.73
CA ASP A 363 -26.72 7.27 -3.55
C ASP A 363 -26.06 7.68 -4.88
N GLY A 364 -25.89 6.72 -5.80
CA GLY A 364 -25.47 6.97 -7.18
C GLY A 364 -26.41 7.91 -7.92
N HIS A 365 -27.73 7.73 -7.76
CA HIS A 365 -28.75 8.61 -8.34
C HIS A 365 -28.65 10.04 -7.83
N ARG A 366 -28.54 10.23 -6.51
CA ARG A 366 -28.33 11.56 -5.91
C ARG A 366 -27.10 12.25 -6.49
N THR A 367 -26.05 11.48 -6.76
CA THR A 367 -24.81 12.01 -7.36
C THR A 367 -25.00 12.41 -8.81
N MET A 368 -25.63 11.56 -9.62
CA MET A 368 -25.95 11.89 -11.01
C MET A 368 -26.82 13.15 -11.10
N ALA A 369 -27.77 13.33 -10.16
CA ALA A 369 -28.56 14.54 -10.07
C ALA A 369 -27.72 15.79 -9.74
N LYS A 370 -26.74 15.69 -8.82
CA LYS A 370 -25.77 16.77 -8.52
C LYS A 370 -24.93 17.17 -9.75
N LEU A 371 -24.69 16.24 -10.69
CA LEU A 371 -23.98 16.48 -11.95
C LEU A 371 -24.87 17.10 -13.05
N GLY A 372 -26.14 17.41 -12.76
CA GLY A 372 -27.07 17.97 -13.75
C GLY A 372 -27.70 16.94 -14.70
N ILE A 373 -27.47 15.64 -14.46
CA ILE A 373 -28.02 14.57 -15.29
C ILE A 373 -29.50 14.36 -14.93
N LYS A 374 -30.42 14.77 -15.83
CA LYS A 374 -31.87 14.73 -15.59
C LYS A 374 -32.40 13.34 -15.23
N GLU A 375 -31.77 12.29 -15.75
CA GLU A 375 -32.09 10.89 -15.45
C GLU A 375 -31.62 10.42 -14.08
N GLY A 376 -30.74 11.16 -13.39
CA GLY A 376 -30.33 10.86 -12.02
C GLY A 376 -31.47 10.88 -11.00
N ILE A 377 -32.61 11.50 -11.35
CA ILE A 377 -33.83 11.54 -10.51
C ILE A 377 -34.67 10.25 -10.69
N LYS A 378 -34.44 9.45 -11.74
CA LYS A 378 -35.22 8.23 -12.01
C LYS A 378 -34.69 7.06 -11.18
N LYS A 379 -35.59 6.33 -10.51
CA LYS A 379 -35.25 5.07 -9.82
C LYS A 379 -34.94 3.98 -10.86
N TYR A 380 -33.67 3.82 -11.23
CA TYR A 380 -33.20 2.80 -12.18
C TYR A 380 -31.94 2.08 -11.68
N PRO A 381 -31.88 0.74 -11.63
CA PRO A 381 -32.88 -0.22 -12.08
C PRO A 381 -34.12 -0.28 -11.18
N SER A 382 -35.23 -0.78 -11.73
CA SER A 382 -36.40 -1.15 -10.93
C SER A 382 -36.06 -2.30 -9.97
N ALA A 383 -36.75 -2.37 -8.83
CA ALA A 383 -36.62 -3.47 -7.86
C ALA A 383 -36.70 -4.86 -8.52
N ARG A 384 -37.65 -5.06 -9.45
CA ARG A 384 -37.81 -6.34 -10.18
C ARG A 384 -36.58 -6.68 -11.04
N ARG A 385 -36.00 -5.68 -11.73
CA ARG A 385 -34.79 -5.85 -12.55
C ARG A 385 -33.57 -6.14 -11.69
N LEU A 386 -33.42 -5.45 -10.55
CA LEU A 386 -32.35 -5.72 -9.61
C LEU A 386 -32.44 -7.15 -9.03
N MET A 387 -33.62 -7.55 -8.55
CA MET A 387 -33.82 -8.90 -7.99
C MET A 387 -33.55 -9.98 -9.03
N ARG A 388 -34.03 -9.78 -10.27
CA ARG A 388 -33.73 -10.69 -11.39
C ARG A 388 -32.23 -10.82 -11.65
N SER A 389 -31.47 -9.71 -11.63
CA SER A 389 -30.02 -9.74 -11.80
C SER A 389 -29.27 -10.42 -10.65
N ILE A 390 -29.81 -10.37 -9.43
CA ILE A 390 -29.31 -11.13 -8.28
C ILE A 390 -29.58 -12.63 -8.50
N ASP A 391 -30.80 -13.00 -8.87
CA ASP A 391 -31.20 -14.39 -9.12
C ASP A 391 -30.45 -15.03 -10.30
N GLU A 392 -30.19 -14.26 -11.36
CA GLU A 392 -29.38 -14.69 -12.51
C GLU A 392 -27.87 -14.72 -12.21
N GLY A 393 -27.44 -14.23 -11.03
CA GLY A 393 -26.04 -14.23 -10.62
C GLY A 393 -25.14 -13.26 -11.40
N ILE A 394 -25.73 -12.24 -12.02
CA ILE A 394 -25.04 -11.22 -12.83
C ILE A 394 -24.81 -9.89 -12.07
N ALA A 395 -25.35 -9.77 -10.86
CA ALA A 395 -25.09 -8.64 -9.96
C ALA A 395 -23.95 -8.95 -8.98
N TYR A 396 -23.08 -7.97 -8.76
CA TYR A 396 -21.89 -8.07 -7.91
C TYR A 396 -21.84 -6.93 -6.91
N VAL A 397 -21.37 -7.23 -5.71
CA VAL A 397 -21.11 -6.26 -4.66
C VAL A 397 -19.63 -6.18 -4.34
N VAL A 398 -19.15 -4.97 -4.10
CA VAL A 398 -17.82 -4.69 -3.57
C VAL A 398 -17.97 -4.44 -2.07
N VAL A 399 -17.23 -5.18 -1.26
CA VAL A 399 -17.28 -5.09 0.19
C VAL A 399 -15.90 -4.74 0.76
N LEU A 400 -15.92 -4.02 1.89
CA LEU A 400 -14.76 -3.89 2.75
C LEU A 400 -14.68 -5.11 3.66
N PRO A 401 -13.55 -5.85 3.69
CA PRO A 401 -13.34 -6.91 4.68
C PRO A 401 -13.37 -6.31 6.09
N ASN A 402 -14.21 -6.84 6.98
CA ASN A 402 -14.19 -6.44 8.39
C ASN A 402 -12.83 -6.79 8.99
N THR A 403 -12.06 -5.78 9.37
CA THR A 403 -10.76 -5.91 10.05
C THR A 403 -10.83 -5.55 11.54
N SER A 404 -12.02 -5.24 12.07
CA SER A 404 -12.21 -4.98 13.49
C SER A 404 -12.50 -6.27 14.26
N GLU A 405 -11.53 -6.74 15.04
CA GLU A 405 -11.71 -7.81 16.05
C GLU A 405 -12.68 -7.41 17.20
N ASN A 406 -13.12 -6.15 17.28
CA ASN A 406 -13.89 -5.61 18.40
C ASN A 406 -15.42 -5.78 18.33
N GLU A 407 -15.99 -6.40 17.28
CA GLU A 407 -17.44 -6.65 17.20
C GLU A 407 -17.79 -8.16 17.25
N ARG A 408 -17.02 -8.97 17.99
CA ARG A 408 -17.43 -10.35 18.32
C ARG A 408 -18.41 -10.46 19.50
N SER A 409 -19.02 -9.35 19.92
CA SER A 409 -19.95 -9.33 21.06
C SER A 409 -21.44 -9.32 20.69
N SER A 410 -21.84 -9.36 19.41
CA SER A 410 -23.24 -9.63 19.04
C SER A 410 -23.35 -10.88 18.18
N ALA A 411 -24.29 -11.76 18.54
CA ALA A 411 -24.58 -13.01 17.85
C ALA A 411 -25.30 -12.81 16.49
N SER A 412 -24.93 -11.78 15.73
CA SER A 412 -25.40 -11.50 14.38
C SER A 412 -24.22 -11.63 13.42
N ALA A 413 -24.43 -12.32 12.29
CA ALA A 413 -23.42 -12.60 11.28
C ALA A 413 -22.53 -11.37 10.93
N PRO A 414 -21.25 -11.57 10.56
CA PRO A 414 -20.34 -10.47 10.25
C PRO A 414 -20.93 -9.59 9.13
N CYS A 415 -21.30 -8.35 9.46
CA CYS A 415 -21.85 -7.40 8.48
C CYS A 415 -20.73 -6.85 7.60
N GLU A 416 -20.53 -7.46 6.42
CA GLU A 416 -19.70 -6.90 5.36
C GLU A 416 -20.30 -5.56 4.88
N ARG A 417 -19.54 -4.47 4.95
CA ARG A 417 -20.00 -3.17 4.44
C ARG A 417 -19.90 -3.13 2.92
N ILE A 418 -21.04 -3.09 2.23
CA ILE A 418 -21.11 -2.90 0.77
C ILE A 418 -20.80 -1.44 0.43
N ILE A 419 -19.77 -1.23 -0.39
CA ILE A 419 -19.28 0.09 -0.82
C ILE A 419 -19.40 0.32 -2.33
N GLY A 420 -19.71 -0.72 -3.10
CA GLY A 420 -19.87 -0.60 -4.54
C GLY A 420 -20.76 -1.71 -5.10
N VAL A 421 -21.38 -1.43 -6.23
CA VAL A 421 -22.27 -2.36 -6.95
C VAL A 421 -22.00 -2.23 -8.44
N PHE A 422 -21.93 -3.36 -9.15
CA PHE A 422 -21.99 -3.40 -10.60
C PHE A 422 -22.75 -4.64 -11.06
N ALA A 423 -23.27 -4.60 -12.28
CA ALA A 423 -23.83 -5.76 -12.96
C ALA A 423 -23.03 -6.05 -14.22
N LEU A 424 -22.75 -7.32 -14.45
CA LEU A 424 -22.04 -7.80 -15.62
C LEU A 424 -22.83 -8.95 -16.24
N ASN A 425 -23.34 -8.76 -17.45
CA ASN A 425 -24.05 -9.79 -18.19
C ASN A 425 -23.14 -10.37 -19.30
N PRO A 426 -22.62 -11.60 -19.16
CA PRO A 426 -21.81 -12.24 -20.20
C PRO A 426 -22.55 -12.53 -21.50
N GLN A 427 -23.89 -12.54 -21.48
CA GLN A 427 -24.73 -12.75 -22.66
C GLN A 427 -25.01 -11.46 -23.44
N GLY A 428 -24.41 -10.33 -23.04
CA GLY A 428 -24.62 -9.02 -23.63
C GLY A 428 -25.90 -8.32 -23.16
N ASP A 429 -26.21 -7.16 -23.75
CA ASP A 429 -27.48 -6.47 -23.53
C ASP A 429 -28.24 -6.42 -24.86
N ALA A 430 -29.47 -6.93 -24.88
CA ALA A 430 -30.34 -6.91 -26.06
C ALA A 430 -30.55 -5.48 -26.59
N ALA A 431 -30.45 -4.46 -25.73
CA ALA A 431 -30.51 -3.05 -26.14
C ALA A 431 -29.36 -2.64 -27.07
N TYR A 432 -28.20 -3.31 -27.00
CA TYR A 432 -27.04 -3.03 -27.86
C TYR A 432 -27.15 -3.67 -29.25
N ALA A 433 -28.14 -4.55 -29.49
CA ALA A 433 -28.36 -5.15 -30.81
C ALA A 433 -29.03 -4.17 -31.80
N HIS A 434 -29.66 -3.10 -31.30
CA HIS A 434 -30.45 -2.15 -32.11
C HIS A 434 -30.03 -0.70 -31.88
N VAL A 435 -28.76 -0.46 -31.56
CA VAL A 435 -28.23 0.91 -31.41
C VAL A 435 -28.06 1.59 -32.75
N SER A 436 -28.31 2.90 -32.77
CA SER A 436 -28.03 3.78 -33.91
C SER A 436 -27.10 4.91 -33.45
N GLY A 437 -26.16 5.33 -34.30
CA GLY A 437 -25.24 6.44 -34.03
C GLY A 437 -23.79 6.06 -33.69
N ALA A 438 -23.50 4.79 -33.39
CA ALA A 438 -22.15 4.29 -33.11
C ALA A 438 -21.92 2.93 -33.77
N ARG A 439 -20.65 2.58 -33.99
CA ARG A 439 -20.24 1.21 -34.38
C ARG A 439 -19.38 0.62 -33.27
N TRP A 440 -19.68 -0.59 -32.88
CA TRP A 440 -18.84 -1.33 -31.95
C TRP A 440 -17.51 -1.66 -32.63
N VAL A 441 -16.41 -1.63 -31.89
CA VAL A 441 -15.07 -2.01 -32.39
C VAL A 441 -15.06 -3.46 -32.87
N THR A 442 -15.87 -4.34 -32.26
CA THR A 442 -16.03 -5.75 -32.68
C THR A 442 -17.08 -5.98 -33.79
N GLU A 443 -17.79 -4.95 -34.27
CA GLU A 443 -18.69 -5.09 -35.43
C GLU A 443 -17.87 -5.30 -36.72
N GLY A 444 -17.82 -6.55 -37.20
CA GLY A 444 -17.19 -6.93 -38.47
C GLY A 444 -16.09 -7.99 -38.36
N SER A 445 -15.64 -8.32 -37.15
CA SER A 445 -14.66 -9.39 -36.90
C SER A 445 -15.31 -10.51 -36.08
N LEU A 446 -15.51 -11.67 -36.73
CA LEU A 446 -15.93 -12.96 -36.16
C LEU A 446 -17.40 -13.09 -35.71
N LEU A 447 -18.27 -13.42 -36.67
CA LEU A 447 -19.49 -14.21 -36.46
C LEU A 447 -19.36 -15.53 -37.20
N SER A 448 -18.67 -16.49 -36.59
CA SER A 448 -18.65 -17.89 -37.08
C SER A 448 -19.18 -18.91 -36.05
N SER A 449 -19.64 -18.49 -34.86
CA SER A 449 -20.00 -19.47 -33.81
C SER A 449 -21.19 -19.13 -32.89
N GLY A 450 -22.00 -18.10 -33.18
CA GLY A 450 -23.33 -17.95 -32.55
C GLY A 450 -23.37 -17.70 -31.03
N MET A 451 -22.23 -17.47 -30.36
CA MET A 451 -22.19 -17.02 -28.96
C MET A 451 -21.99 -15.50 -28.90
N SER A 452 -22.60 -14.83 -27.91
CA SER A 452 -22.31 -13.43 -27.61
C SER A 452 -20.81 -13.25 -27.42
N SER A 453 -20.17 -12.51 -28.32
CA SER A 453 -18.72 -12.28 -28.25
C SER A 453 -18.35 -11.22 -27.19
N TYR A 454 -19.35 -10.66 -26.47
CA TYR A 454 -19.12 -9.56 -25.54
C TYR A 454 -19.92 -9.68 -24.23
N ALA A 455 -19.38 -9.08 -23.16
CA ALA A 455 -20.09 -8.88 -21.90
C ALA A 455 -20.61 -7.44 -21.78
N ALA A 456 -21.80 -7.24 -21.21
CA ALA A 456 -22.37 -5.91 -20.96
C ALA A 456 -22.18 -5.49 -19.49
N LEU A 457 -21.50 -4.37 -19.26
CA LEU A 457 -21.24 -3.80 -17.95
C LEU A 457 -22.25 -2.68 -17.64
N HIS A 458 -22.95 -2.79 -16.52
CA HIS A 458 -23.94 -1.82 -16.07
C HIS A 458 -23.79 -1.48 -14.58
N TRP A 459 -24.44 -0.39 -14.19
CA TRP A 459 -24.68 0.02 -12.80
C TRP A 459 -23.43 0.23 -11.95
N VAL A 460 -22.27 0.51 -12.54
CA VAL A 460 -21.03 0.80 -11.81
C VAL A 460 -21.25 2.00 -10.88
N THR A 461 -21.48 1.72 -9.61
CA THR A 461 -21.88 2.69 -8.59
C THR A 461 -21.05 2.49 -7.33
N VAL A 462 -20.55 3.60 -6.79
CA VAL A 462 -19.74 3.64 -5.56
C VAL A 462 -20.37 4.62 -4.59
N VAL A 463 -20.45 4.25 -3.30
CA VAL A 463 -20.95 5.12 -2.23
C VAL A 463 -20.06 6.37 -2.08
N GLU A 464 -20.67 7.52 -1.77
CA GLU A 464 -19.99 8.82 -1.75
C GLU A 464 -18.69 8.85 -0.93
N ASP A 465 -18.67 8.22 0.25
CA ASP A 465 -17.52 8.21 1.15
C ASP A 465 -16.38 7.27 0.71
N ALA A 466 -16.67 6.30 -0.17
CA ALA A 466 -15.69 5.39 -0.76
C ALA A 466 -15.18 5.84 -2.14
N ARG A 467 -15.72 6.94 -2.70
CA ARG A 467 -15.23 7.51 -3.97
C ARG A 467 -13.83 8.07 -3.82
N ARG A 468 -13.14 8.16 -4.95
CA ARG A 468 -11.73 8.61 -5.04
C ARG A 468 -10.74 7.73 -4.26
N ARG A 469 -11.16 6.51 -3.87
CA ARG A 469 -10.30 5.49 -3.23
C ARG A 469 -9.96 4.30 -4.15
N GLY A 470 -10.14 4.45 -5.47
CA GLY A 470 -9.86 3.40 -6.46
C GLY A 470 -10.93 2.29 -6.59
N VAL A 471 -12.08 2.40 -5.91
CA VAL A 471 -13.17 1.39 -5.96
C VAL A 471 -13.74 1.23 -7.37
N GLY A 472 -13.95 2.32 -8.11
CA GLY A 472 -14.48 2.25 -9.49
C GLY A 472 -13.53 1.54 -10.44
N ALA A 473 -12.22 1.82 -10.33
CA ALA A 473 -11.17 1.12 -11.06
C ALA A 473 -11.17 -0.39 -10.75
N TYR A 474 -11.24 -0.74 -9.46
CA TYR A 474 -11.33 -2.12 -9.01
C TYR A 474 -12.53 -2.86 -9.63
N MET A 475 -13.69 -2.21 -9.71
CA MET A 475 -14.90 -2.78 -10.32
C MET A 475 -14.73 -3.04 -11.81
N VAL A 476 -14.16 -2.08 -12.55
CA VAL A 476 -13.91 -2.21 -14.00
C VAL A 476 -12.91 -3.34 -14.28
N GLU A 477 -11.78 -3.38 -13.58
CA GLU A 477 -10.79 -4.47 -13.71
C GLU A 477 -11.38 -5.84 -13.35
N THR A 478 -12.21 -5.89 -12.31
CA THR A 478 -12.85 -7.14 -11.88
C THR A 478 -13.88 -7.61 -12.90
N ALA A 479 -14.66 -6.69 -13.47
CA ALA A 479 -15.60 -6.98 -14.54
C ALA A 479 -14.89 -7.53 -15.79
N GLU A 480 -13.76 -6.95 -16.19
CA GLU A 480 -12.94 -7.48 -17.29
C GLU A 480 -12.46 -8.91 -17.04
N ARG A 481 -11.99 -9.21 -15.82
CA ARG A 481 -11.58 -10.57 -15.47
C ARG A 481 -12.74 -11.56 -15.57
N ILE A 482 -13.89 -11.21 -15.00
CA ILE A 482 -15.09 -12.07 -15.04
C ILE A 482 -15.54 -12.28 -16.49
N ALA A 483 -15.49 -11.24 -17.34
CA ALA A 483 -15.86 -11.36 -18.75
C ALA A 483 -14.90 -12.27 -19.54
N LYS A 484 -13.58 -12.20 -19.25
CA LYS A 484 -12.57 -13.09 -19.83
C LYS A 484 -12.76 -14.54 -19.39
N GLU A 485 -13.05 -14.77 -18.12
CA GLU A 485 -13.35 -16.11 -17.57
C GLU A 485 -14.63 -16.70 -18.17
N ALA A 486 -15.60 -15.84 -18.54
CA ALA A 486 -16.81 -16.25 -19.25
C ALA A 486 -16.60 -16.50 -20.76
N GLY A 487 -15.38 -16.33 -21.28
CA GLY A 487 -15.05 -16.58 -22.69
C GLY A 487 -15.45 -15.47 -23.66
N CYS A 488 -15.78 -14.27 -23.18
CA CYS A 488 -16.02 -13.12 -24.06
C CYS A 488 -14.69 -12.68 -24.74
N ILE A 489 -14.78 -11.92 -25.83
CA ILE A 489 -13.63 -11.26 -26.48
C ILE A 489 -13.62 -9.74 -26.26
N SER A 490 -14.71 -9.19 -25.75
CA SER A 490 -14.86 -7.76 -25.46
C SER A 490 -15.83 -7.49 -24.32
N ILE A 491 -15.76 -6.28 -23.77
CA ILE A 491 -16.71 -5.76 -22.77
C ILE A 491 -17.24 -4.40 -23.23
N ARG A 492 -18.56 -4.24 -23.18
CA ARG A 492 -19.29 -3.05 -23.64
C ARG A 492 -19.97 -2.36 -22.48
N ALA A 493 -19.89 -1.04 -22.43
CA ALA A 493 -20.52 -0.21 -21.41
C ALA A 493 -21.18 1.02 -22.03
N ASP A 494 -22.36 1.39 -21.53
CA ASP A 494 -23.04 2.63 -21.86
C ASP A 494 -23.05 3.58 -20.65
N VAL A 495 -22.75 4.85 -20.88
CA VAL A 495 -22.75 5.87 -19.83
C VAL A 495 -23.54 7.10 -20.28
N TYR A 496 -24.07 7.87 -19.33
CA TYR A 496 -24.66 9.17 -19.66
C TYR A 496 -23.59 10.08 -20.28
N GLN A 497 -23.96 10.83 -21.33
CA GLN A 497 -23.02 11.69 -22.06
C GLN A 497 -22.34 12.72 -21.13
N ASP A 498 -23.12 13.23 -20.17
CA ASP A 498 -22.69 14.21 -19.17
C ASP A 498 -21.98 13.56 -17.96
N ASN A 499 -21.89 12.23 -17.86
CA ASN A 499 -21.17 11.55 -16.79
C ASN A 499 -19.66 11.54 -17.08
N LEU A 500 -19.06 12.72 -17.06
CA LEU A 500 -17.63 12.94 -17.28
C LEU A 500 -16.75 12.03 -16.38
N PRO A 501 -17.05 11.84 -15.08
CA PRO A 501 -16.24 10.96 -14.22
C PRO A 501 -16.18 9.51 -14.72
N MET A 502 -17.30 8.93 -15.15
CA MET A 502 -17.33 7.55 -15.63
C MET A 502 -16.69 7.42 -17.02
N ARG A 503 -16.86 8.43 -17.87
CA ARG A 503 -16.20 8.49 -19.19
C ARG A 503 -14.67 8.52 -19.05
N ALA A 504 -14.16 9.38 -18.15
CA ALA A 504 -12.74 9.45 -17.84
C ALA A 504 -12.21 8.12 -17.30
N LEU A 505 -12.94 7.47 -16.38
CA LEU A 505 -12.58 6.16 -15.84
C LEU A 505 -12.47 5.09 -16.94
N LEU A 506 -13.45 4.99 -17.83
CA LEU A 506 -13.41 4.00 -18.91
C LEU A 506 -12.23 4.25 -19.86
N SER A 507 -12.01 5.51 -20.25
CA SER A 507 -10.89 5.88 -21.12
C SER A 507 -9.52 5.62 -20.47
N SER A 508 -9.35 5.92 -19.18
CA SER A 508 -8.08 5.67 -18.47
C SER A 508 -7.78 4.17 -18.34
N TYR A 509 -8.80 3.32 -18.41
CA TYR A 509 -8.70 1.86 -18.41
C TYR A 509 -8.83 1.27 -19.82
N GLY A 510 -8.46 2.02 -20.86
CA GLY A 510 -8.28 1.48 -22.22
C GLY A 510 -9.58 1.06 -22.93
N TYR A 511 -10.74 1.58 -22.51
CA TYR A 511 -11.95 1.47 -23.29
C TYR A 511 -11.95 2.50 -24.42
N THR A 512 -12.25 2.02 -25.63
CA THR A 512 -12.40 2.85 -26.83
C THR A 512 -13.79 3.45 -26.86
N PHE A 513 -13.88 4.77 -27.03
CA PHE A 513 -15.15 5.44 -27.29
C PHE A 513 -15.66 5.07 -28.68
N CYS A 514 -16.83 4.42 -28.74
CA CYS A 514 -17.42 3.90 -29.97
C CYS A 514 -18.34 4.90 -30.68
N GLY A 515 -18.74 5.96 -29.96
CA GLY A 515 -19.69 6.97 -30.42
C GLY A 515 -20.87 7.13 -29.47
N ASP A 516 -21.74 8.09 -29.78
CA ASP A 516 -22.98 8.29 -29.05
C ASP A 516 -24.08 7.41 -29.64
N ILE A 517 -24.69 6.57 -28.79
CA ILE A 517 -25.76 5.65 -29.16
C ILE A 517 -27.12 6.19 -28.73
N GLU A 518 -28.10 5.97 -29.60
CA GLU A 518 -29.52 6.13 -29.29
C GLU A 518 -30.15 4.76 -28.99
N ILE A 519 -30.53 4.55 -27.73
CA ILE A 519 -31.24 3.34 -27.29
C ILE A 519 -32.75 3.65 -27.28
N ARG A 520 -33.51 2.98 -28.15
CA ARG A 520 -34.97 3.09 -28.18
C ARG A 520 -35.61 2.10 -27.19
N SER A 521 -36.45 2.62 -26.31
CA SER A 521 -37.33 1.79 -25.48
C SER A 521 -38.49 1.25 -26.31
N GLY A 522 -39.07 0.10 -25.91
CA GLY A 522 -40.31 -0.41 -26.51
C GLY A 522 -41.52 0.54 -26.45
N LEU A 523 -41.46 1.59 -25.62
CA LEU A 523 -42.44 2.69 -25.56
C LEU A 523 -42.06 3.90 -26.42
N GLY A 524 -41.13 3.77 -27.37
CA GLY A 524 -40.71 4.84 -28.30
C GLY A 524 -39.81 5.93 -27.69
N ARG A 525 -39.45 5.86 -26.41
CA ARG A 525 -38.54 6.82 -25.77
C ARG A 525 -37.10 6.59 -26.20
N ILE A 526 -36.45 7.64 -26.69
CA ILE A 526 -35.03 7.63 -27.09
C ILE A 526 -34.16 8.02 -25.89
N LYS A 527 -33.13 7.23 -25.59
CA LYS A 527 -32.11 7.54 -24.59
C LYS A 527 -30.76 7.69 -25.28
N ARG A 528 -30.08 8.80 -25.05
CA ARG A 528 -28.72 9.05 -25.55
C ARG A 528 -27.69 8.62 -24.52
N ARG A 529 -26.68 7.88 -24.97
CA ARG A 529 -25.58 7.36 -24.14
C ARG A 529 -24.28 7.43 -24.92
N ALA A 530 -23.17 7.64 -24.22
CA ALA A 530 -21.84 7.45 -24.77
C ALA A 530 -21.48 5.96 -24.66
N ALA A 531 -21.15 5.32 -25.78
CA ALA A 531 -20.79 3.91 -25.83
C ALA A 531 -19.28 3.71 -25.77
N TYR A 532 -18.86 2.72 -24.98
CA TYR A 532 -17.47 2.34 -24.78
C TYR A 532 -17.30 0.84 -24.93
N GLU A 533 -16.23 0.42 -25.58
CA GLU A 533 -15.86 -0.99 -25.73
C GLU A 533 -14.39 -1.19 -25.48
N ARG A 534 -14.06 -2.26 -24.77
CA ARG A 534 -12.69 -2.73 -24.58
C ARG A 534 -12.56 -4.13 -25.13
N ILE A 535 -11.57 -4.32 -25.99
CA ILE A 535 -11.14 -5.60 -26.56
C ILE A 535 -9.88 -6.06 -25.82
N TRP A 536 -9.65 -7.36 -25.74
CA TRP A 536 -8.43 -7.94 -25.18
C TRP A 536 -7.72 -8.89 -26.13
#